data_AF-A0A1V5FSN8-F1
#
_entry.id   AF-A0A1V5FSN8-F1
#
_cell.length_a   1.000
_cell.length_b   1.000
_cell.length_c   1.000
_cell.angle_alpha   90.00
_cell.angle_beta   90.00
_cell.angle_gamma   90.00
#
_symmetry.space_group_name_H-M   'P 1'
#
loop_
_entity.id
_entity.type
_entity.pdbx_description
1 polymer ?
#
loop_
_entity_poly.entity_id
_entity_poly.type
_entity_poly.pdbx_seq_one_letter_code
_entity_poly.pdbx_strand_id
1 'polypeptide(L)'
;MWRHFGAISGDTALIPATNVRDSPATPNPLAGQPSRRRWGPTNPQNEYEMRPLGAPTVFNFYEPDYRQPGEVTEAGLYSPELQIIHEVTSVATSNDLFARLCSGYGSNNCTAGNTGSTPPTDRAYFPTAQVDLIPSKIAVNQASADPTVAEDIALIEFFNARMMGGAMSGTIPANASCPSNTGNGMKGLLMNLLRCAGGLNQSLNGGSAGTTGGTRVERQRRKALYLMHLIAISPEYGQQR
;
A
#
# COMPACT_ATOMS: atom_id res chain seq x y z
N MET A 1 -5.79 10.35 29.37
CA MET A 1 -5.12 11.30 28.46
C MET A 1 -4.69 10.55 27.20
N TRP A 2 -5.64 10.19 26.33
CA TRP A 2 -5.33 9.63 25.01
C TRP A 2 -5.31 10.78 24.03
N ARG A 3 -4.11 11.28 23.73
CA ARG A 3 -3.92 12.07 22.52
C ARG A 3 -4.18 11.11 21.36
N HIS A 4 -5.16 11.47 20.54
CA HIS A 4 -5.55 10.81 19.31
C HIS A 4 -4.40 10.03 18.64
N PHE A 5 -4.61 8.76 18.27
CA PHE A 5 -3.74 8.04 17.33
C PHE A 5 -3.83 8.57 15.89
N GLY A 6 -4.61 9.63 15.66
CA GLY A 6 -4.33 10.52 14.55
C GLY A 6 -3.12 11.37 14.93
N ALA A 7 -1.96 11.12 14.32
CA ALA A 7 -0.86 12.06 14.38
C ALA A 7 -1.41 13.45 13.98
N ILE A 8 -1.52 14.36 14.95
CA ILE A 8 -1.72 15.77 14.67
C ILE A 8 -0.35 16.25 14.22
N SER A 9 -0.01 16.00 12.95
CA SER A 9 1.05 16.79 12.33
C SER A 9 0.56 18.23 12.34
N GLY A 10 1.32 19.13 12.96
CA GLY A 10 1.12 20.55 12.72
C GLY A 10 1.33 20.76 11.23
N ASP A 11 0.25 20.98 10.49
CA ASP A 11 0.40 21.49 9.14
C ASP A 11 0.78 22.96 9.25
N THR A 12 1.73 23.39 8.44
CA THR A 12 2.07 24.81 8.26
C THR A 12 0.95 25.57 7.56
N ALA A 13 -0.04 24.87 6.99
CA ALA A 13 -1.23 25.48 6.42
C ALA A 13 -2.15 26.09 7.49
N LEU A 14 -2.36 27.40 7.38
CA LEU A 14 -3.29 28.16 8.20
C LEU A 14 -4.73 27.89 7.77
N ILE A 15 -5.65 27.84 8.72
CA ILE A 15 -7.09 27.79 8.42
C ILE A 15 -7.47 29.03 7.59
N PRO A 16 -8.18 28.87 6.45
CA PRO A 16 -8.51 29.98 5.55
C PRO A 16 -9.43 31.01 6.21
N ALA A 17 -9.32 32.26 5.75
CA ALA A 17 -10.04 33.41 6.32
C ALA A 17 -11.58 33.32 6.20
N THR A 18 -12.08 32.47 5.31
CA THR A 18 -13.50 32.31 5.02
C THR A 18 -13.91 30.85 5.00
N ASN A 19 -15.13 30.55 5.45
CA ASN A 19 -15.72 29.22 5.31
C ASN A 19 -16.06 28.94 3.84
N VAL A 20 -15.28 28.08 3.20
CA VAL A 20 -15.43 27.71 1.76
C VAL A 20 -16.74 26.96 1.48
N ARG A 21 -17.47 26.54 2.53
CA ARG A 21 -18.75 25.82 2.43
C ARG A 21 -19.98 26.72 2.54
N ASP A 22 -19.82 27.98 2.95
CA ASP A 22 -20.94 28.91 3.07
C ASP A 22 -21.11 29.73 1.77
N SER A 23 -22.36 30.08 1.43
CA SER A 23 -22.67 30.98 0.33
C SER A 23 -23.71 32.02 0.80
N PRO A 24 -23.33 33.29 1.02
CA PRO A 24 -22.00 33.86 0.81
C PRO A 24 -20.98 33.37 1.85
N ALA A 25 -19.70 33.38 1.48
CA ALA A 25 -18.62 32.94 2.35
C ALA A 25 -18.55 33.82 3.61
N THR A 26 -18.71 33.20 4.79
CA THR A 26 -18.66 33.90 6.07
C THR A 26 -17.24 33.94 6.64
N PRO A 27 -16.88 34.96 7.47
CA PRO A 27 -15.59 35.00 8.15
C PRO A 27 -15.39 33.78 9.05
N ASN A 28 -14.23 33.13 8.93
CA ASN A 28 -13.90 31.99 9.77
C ASN A 28 -13.22 32.46 11.06
N PRO A 29 -13.82 32.25 12.25
CA PRO A 29 -13.25 32.69 13.53
C PRO A 29 -11.96 31.95 13.91
N LEU A 30 -11.62 30.85 13.21
CA LEU A 30 -10.41 30.07 13.42
C LEU A 30 -9.31 30.40 12.41
N ALA A 31 -9.51 31.44 11.59
CA ALA A 31 -8.53 31.89 10.60
C ALA A 31 -7.15 32.16 11.22
N GLY A 32 -6.08 31.74 10.55
CA GLY A 32 -4.71 31.94 11.03
C GLY A 32 -4.26 31.00 12.16
N GLN A 33 -5.11 30.05 12.58
CA GLN A 33 -4.67 28.94 13.42
C GLN A 33 -4.08 27.80 12.56
N PRO A 34 -3.15 27.00 13.09
CA PRO A 34 -2.65 25.82 12.38
C PRO A 34 -3.80 24.83 12.15
N SER A 35 -4.01 24.45 10.89
CA SER A 35 -5.02 23.47 10.52
C SER A 35 -4.70 22.12 11.16
N ARG A 36 -5.57 21.68 12.09
CA ARG A 36 -5.46 20.34 12.66
C ARG A 36 -6.02 19.34 11.68
N ARG A 37 -5.15 18.68 10.93
CA ARG A 37 -5.56 17.57 10.07
C ARG A 37 -5.86 16.34 10.91
N ARG A 38 -7.13 15.95 10.94
CA ARG A 38 -7.57 14.73 11.61
C ARG A 38 -7.21 13.52 10.75
N TRP A 39 -6.23 12.77 11.21
CA TRP A 39 -5.91 11.46 10.66
C TRP A 39 -6.73 10.38 11.39
N GLY A 40 -7.53 9.62 10.64
CA GLY A 40 -8.24 8.43 11.14
C GLY A 40 -9.78 8.49 11.10
N PRO A 41 -10.44 7.34 11.34
CA PRO A 41 -11.90 7.20 11.38
C PRO A 41 -12.56 8.10 12.43
N THR A 42 -13.75 8.60 12.10
CA THR A 42 -14.52 9.39 13.05
C THR A 42 -15.09 8.54 14.16
N ASN A 43 -15.60 7.36 13.80
CA ASN A 43 -16.28 6.42 14.68
C ASN A 43 -15.77 5.00 14.39
N PRO A 44 -14.53 4.63 14.75
CA PRO A 44 -13.95 3.33 14.40
C PRO A 44 -14.77 2.13 14.90
N GLN A 45 -15.59 2.33 15.92
CA GLN A 45 -16.52 1.34 16.46
C GLN A 45 -17.57 0.85 15.44
N ASN A 46 -17.89 1.63 14.41
CA ASN A 46 -18.93 1.27 13.44
C ASN A 46 -18.38 0.33 12.36
N GLU A 47 -17.14 0.56 11.93
CA GLU A 47 -16.52 -0.19 10.85
C GLU A 47 -15.58 -1.31 11.35
N TYR A 48 -14.93 -1.11 12.51
CA TYR A 48 -13.94 -2.03 13.07
C TYR A 48 -14.37 -2.69 14.38
N GLU A 49 -15.57 -2.38 14.89
CA GLU A 49 -16.12 -2.86 16.18
C GLU A 49 -15.28 -2.55 17.42
N MET A 50 -14.22 -1.77 17.24
CA MET A 50 -13.26 -1.41 18.26
C MET A 50 -13.05 0.09 18.29
N ARG A 51 -12.84 0.61 19.51
CA ARG A 51 -12.27 1.95 19.70
C ARG A 51 -11.36 1.94 20.93
N PRO A 52 -10.29 2.74 20.94
CA PRO A 52 -9.50 2.95 22.15
C PRO A 52 -10.39 3.44 23.29
N LEU A 53 -10.23 2.87 24.50
CA LEU A 53 -11.11 3.10 25.66
C LEU A 53 -12.60 2.77 25.44
N GLY A 54 -12.90 1.98 24.41
CA GLY A 54 -14.26 1.50 24.12
C GLY A 54 -14.69 0.31 24.94
N ALA A 55 -13.77 -0.36 25.63
CA ALA A 55 -14.06 -1.54 26.40
C ALA A 55 -15.01 -1.22 27.56
N PRO A 56 -16.20 -1.85 27.63
CA PRO A 56 -17.11 -1.68 28.75
C PRO A 56 -16.53 -2.27 30.04
N THR A 57 -15.51 -3.13 29.94
CA THR A 57 -14.82 -3.77 31.07
C THR A 57 -13.30 -3.84 30.82
N VAL A 58 -12.52 -4.09 31.88
CA VAL A 58 -11.04 -4.21 31.84
C VAL A 58 -10.58 -5.57 31.28
N PHE A 59 -11.50 -6.52 31.17
CA PHE A 59 -11.31 -7.80 30.51
C PHE A 59 -11.74 -7.61 29.06
N ASN A 60 -10.79 -7.71 28.14
CA ASN A 60 -11.01 -7.42 26.72
C ASN A 60 -12.19 -8.24 26.15
N PHE A 61 -12.83 -7.74 25.08
CA PHE A 61 -14.12 -8.17 24.51
C PHE A 61 -14.27 -9.64 24.05
N TYR A 62 -13.32 -10.51 24.34
CA TYR A 62 -13.26 -11.84 23.76
C TYR A 62 -13.48 -12.92 24.79
N GLU A 63 -14.30 -13.90 24.42
CA GLU A 63 -14.33 -15.15 25.16
C GLU A 63 -13.03 -15.92 24.88
N PRO A 64 -12.24 -16.27 25.91
CA PRO A 64 -10.96 -16.97 25.73
C PRO A 64 -11.12 -18.30 24.98
N ASP A 65 -12.27 -18.93 25.14
CA ASP A 65 -12.58 -20.24 24.61
C ASP A 65 -13.28 -20.20 23.24
N TYR A 66 -13.46 -19.02 22.64
CA TYR A 66 -14.14 -18.92 21.35
C TYR A 66 -13.33 -19.57 20.23
N ARG A 67 -14.04 -20.36 19.42
CA ARG A 67 -13.50 -21.04 18.26
C ARG A 67 -14.42 -20.75 17.07
N GLN A 68 -13.83 -20.19 16.02
CA GLN A 68 -14.58 -19.98 14.79
C GLN A 68 -14.90 -21.34 14.16
N PRO A 69 -16.17 -21.63 13.82
CA PRO A 69 -16.53 -22.89 13.18
C PRO A 69 -15.81 -23.04 11.83
N GLY A 70 -15.29 -24.23 11.55
CA GLY A 70 -14.49 -24.54 10.36
C GLY A 70 -13.08 -25.03 10.69
N GLU A 71 -12.13 -24.72 9.81
CA GLU A 71 -10.73 -25.20 9.88
C GLU A 71 -10.05 -24.89 11.22
N VAL A 72 -10.37 -23.74 11.83
CA VAL A 72 -9.83 -23.33 13.14
C VAL A 72 -10.29 -24.27 14.25
N THR A 73 -11.58 -24.60 14.27
CA THR A 73 -12.13 -25.53 15.27
C THR A 73 -11.65 -26.96 15.03
N GLU A 74 -11.56 -27.39 13.77
CA GLU A 74 -11.06 -28.73 13.38
C GLU A 74 -9.58 -28.93 13.76
N ALA A 75 -8.77 -27.87 13.63
CA ALA A 75 -7.39 -27.85 14.10
C ALA A 75 -7.24 -27.74 15.62
N GLY A 76 -8.34 -27.65 16.38
CA GLY A 76 -8.33 -27.48 17.83
C GLY A 76 -7.76 -26.15 18.30
N LEU A 77 -7.71 -25.14 17.42
CA LEU A 77 -7.15 -23.82 17.70
C LEU A 77 -8.23 -22.89 18.28
N TYR A 78 -7.79 -21.94 19.10
CA TYR A 78 -8.63 -20.88 19.65
C TYR A 78 -8.49 -19.62 18.82
N SER A 79 -9.59 -18.91 18.58
CA SER A 79 -9.55 -17.67 17.82
C SER A 79 -10.46 -16.58 18.41
N PRO A 80 -10.13 -16.12 19.64
CA PRO A 80 -10.93 -15.10 20.34
C PRO A 80 -11.16 -13.83 19.50
N GLU A 81 -10.15 -13.37 18.77
CA GLU A 81 -10.22 -12.15 17.93
C GLU A 81 -11.19 -12.28 16.74
N LEU A 82 -11.55 -13.50 16.32
CA LEU A 82 -12.51 -13.72 15.23
C LEU A 82 -13.97 -13.54 15.66
N GLN A 83 -14.26 -13.24 16.93
CA GLN A 83 -15.62 -12.88 17.37
C GLN A 83 -16.12 -11.58 16.71
N ILE A 84 -15.24 -10.61 16.51
CA ILE A 84 -15.59 -9.31 15.92
C ILE A 84 -15.36 -9.28 14.40
N ILE A 85 -14.63 -10.25 13.86
CA ILE A 85 -14.37 -10.37 12.42
C ILE A 85 -15.40 -11.34 11.84
N HIS A 86 -16.47 -10.78 11.29
CA HIS A 86 -17.50 -11.53 10.58
C HIS A 86 -17.76 -10.90 9.20
N GLU A 87 -18.63 -11.52 8.41
CA GLU A 87 -18.88 -11.11 7.02
C GLU A 87 -19.21 -9.61 6.91
N VAL A 88 -20.09 -9.11 7.77
CA VAL A 88 -20.49 -7.69 7.77
C VAL A 88 -19.30 -6.77 8.06
N THR A 89 -18.50 -7.04 9.09
CA THR A 89 -17.35 -6.19 9.43
C THR A 89 -16.25 -6.28 8.39
N SER A 90 -16.02 -7.43 7.78
CA SER A 90 -15.06 -7.56 6.66
C SER A 90 -15.44 -6.71 5.44
N VAL A 91 -16.74 -6.65 5.12
CA VAL A 91 -17.24 -5.81 4.02
C VAL A 91 -17.23 -4.33 4.42
N ALA A 92 -17.64 -4.02 5.66
CA ALA A 92 -17.68 -2.65 6.17
C ALA A 92 -16.29 -2.02 6.24
N THR A 93 -15.29 -2.75 6.75
CA THR A 93 -13.89 -2.30 6.78
C THR A 93 -13.35 -2.06 5.37
N SER A 94 -13.63 -2.95 4.42
CA SER A 94 -13.23 -2.78 3.02
C SER A 94 -13.84 -1.53 2.39
N ASN A 95 -15.14 -1.31 2.61
CA ASN A 95 -15.86 -0.13 2.13
C ASN A 95 -15.33 1.17 2.76
N ASP A 96 -15.03 1.16 4.05
CA ASP A 96 -14.45 2.33 4.74
C ASP A 96 -13.06 2.66 4.21
N LEU A 97 -12.18 1.67 4.03
CA LEU A 97 -10.87 1.87 3.44
C LEU A 97 -10.97 2.43 2.01
N PHE A 98 -11.90 1.93 1.20
CA PHE A 98 -12.16 2.45 -0.14
C PHE A 98 -12.69 3.89 -0.10
N ALA A 99 -13.66 4.19 0.76
CA ALA A 99 -14.20 5.54 0.93
C ALA A 99 -13.12 6.55 1.39
N ARG A 100 -12.22 6.11 2.28
CA ARG A 100 -11.06 6.90 2.72
C ARG A 100 -10.08 7.17 1.60
N LEU A 101 -9.77 6.15 0.79
CA LEU A 101 -8.93 6.32 -0.38
C LEU A 101 -9.57 7.33 -1.34
N CYS A 102 -10.87 7.19 -1.58
CA CYS A 102 -11.62 8.05 -2.47
C CYS A 102 -11.61 9.52 -2.04
N SER A 103 -12.05 9.78 -0.80
CA SER A 103 -12.03 11.10 -0.19
C SER A 103 -10.60 11.65 -0.04
N GLY A 104 -9.61 10.77 0.15
CA GLY A 104 -8.21 11.11 0.31
C GLY A 104 -7.57 11.71 -0.93
N TYR A 105 -8.00 11.32 -2.12
CA TYR A 105 -7.56 11.87 -3.40
C TYR A 105 -8.48 12.98 -3.95
N GLY A 106 -9.35 13.55 -3.09
CA GLY A 106 -10.17 14.72 -3.43
C GLY A 106 -11.40 14.42 -4.30
N SER A 107 -11.71 13.15 -4.55
CA SER A 107 -12.91 12.77 -5.30
C SER A 107 -14.07 12.44 -4.35
N ASN A 108 -15.25 13.01 -4.64
CA ASN A 108 -16.51 12.65 -3.97
C ASN A 108 -17.25 11.53 -4.74
N ASN A 109 -16.68 11.03 -5.84
CA ASN A 109 -17.30 10.07 -6.73
C ASN A 109 -16.25 9.14 -7.35
N CYS A 110 -15.72 8.22 -6.55
CA CYS A 110 -14.87 7.16 -7.07
C CYS A 110 -15.76 6.04 -7.58
N THR A 111 -16.20 6.17 -8.83
CA THR A 111 -16.88 5.08 -9.52
C THR A 111 -15.83 4.04 -9.92
N ALA A 112 -16.04 2.79 -9.48
CA ALA A 112 -15.34 1.57 -9.94
C ALA A 112 -13.85 1.75 -10.30
N GLY A 113 -13.03 2.20 -9.34
CA GLY A 113 -11.56 2.18 -9.46
C GLY A 113 -10.90 3.47 -9.96
N ASN A 114 -11.66 4.53 -10.28
CA ASN A 114 -11.06 5.84 -10.60
C ASN A 114 -10.94 6.71 -9.34
N THR A 115 -9.84 6.56 -8.61
CA THR A 115 -9.43 7.53 -7.57
C THR A 115 -8.99 8.81 -8.29
N GLY A 116 -9.55 9.97 -7.92
CA GLY A 116 -9.24 11.24 -8.57
C GLY A 116 -7.73 11.45 -8.79
N SER A 117 -7.35 11.93 -9.97
CA SER A 117 -5.94 12.09 -10.37
C SER A 117 -5.25 13.32 -9.79
N THR A 118 -5.97 14.13 -9.00
CA THR A 118 -5.43 15.31 -8.34
C THR A 118 -4.68 14.91 -7.07
N PRO A 119 -3.35 15.13 -6.98
CA PRO A 119 -2.62 14.88 -5.76
C PRO A 119 -3.21 15.70 -4.62
N PRO A 120 -3.39 15.11 -3.42
CA PRO A 120 -3.88 15.86 -2.28
C PRO A 120 -2.81 16.89 -1.87
N THR A 121 -3.18 18.17 -1.84
CA THR A 121 -2.34 19.27 -1.29
C THR A 121 -2.28 19.25 0.24
N ASP A 122 -3.08 18.36 0.81
CA ASP A 122 -3.67 18.52 2.11
C ASP A 122 -3.45 17.28 2.99
N ARG A 123 -2.68 16.32 2.52
CA ARG A 123 -2.41 15.06 3.23
C ARG A 123 -1.04 14.57 2.81
N ALA A 124 -0.38 13.84 3.70
CA ALA A 124 0.76 13.04 3.33
C ALA A 124 0.32 12.05 2.24
N TYR A 125 0.93 12.17 1.07
CA TYR A 125 0.79 11.23 -0.03
C TYR A 125 2.18 10.83 -0.49
N PHE A 126 2.30 9.62 -1.04
CA PHE A 126 3.55 9.19 -1.64
C PHE A 126 3.64 9.83 -3.05
N PRO A 127 4.59 10.75 -3.32
CA PRO A 127 4.63 11.44 -4.60
C PRO A 127 4.92 10.48 -5.74
N THR A 128 4.20 10.60 -6.85
CA THR A 128 4.48 9.81 -8.07
C THR A 128 5.91 10.04 -8.57
N ALA A 129 6.45 11.25 -8.39
CA ALA A 129 7.85 11.56 -8.68
C ALA A 129 8.85 10.75 -7.83
N GLN A 130 8.50 10.37 -6.59
CA GLN A 130 9.36 9.51 -5.76
C GLN A 130 9.29 8.04 -6.22
N VAL A 131 8.12 7.60 -6.71
CA VAL A 131 7.98 6.28 -7.35
C VAL A 131 8.83 6.21 -8.62
N ASP A 132 8.91 7.30 -9.39
CA ASP A 132 9.69 7.37 -10.63
C ASP A 132 11.21 7.28 -10.41
N LEU A 133 11.69 7.58 -9.20
CA LEU A 133 13.10 7.44 -8.83
C LEU A 133 13.50 5.98 -8.52
N ILE A 134 12.52 5.07 -8.42
CA ILE A 134 12.80 3.65 -8.23
C ILE A 134 13.44 3.12 -9.53
N PRO A 135 14.56 2.35 -9.46
CA PRO A 135 15.29 1.87 -10.64
C PRO A 135 14.56 0.73 -11.40
N SER A 136 13.24 0.84 -11.61
CA SER A 136 12.41 -0.15 -12.29
C SER A 136 12.45 0.06 -13.80
N LYS A 137 13.52 -0.37 -14.46
CA LYS A 137 13.64 -0.29 -15.93
C LYS A 137 12.76 -1.33 -16.62
N ILE A 138 12.25 -0.95 -17.79
CA ILE A 138 11.46 -1.80 -18.70
C ILE A 138 11.83 -1.49 -20.16
N ALA A 139 11.53 -2.43 -21.06
CA ALA A 139 11.60 -2.21 -22.50
C ALA A 139 10.67 -1.07 -22.94
N VAL A 140 11.16 -0.27 -23.91
CA VAL A 140 10.38 0.84 -24.47
C VAL A 140 9.17 0.29 -25.23
N ASN A 141 9.38 -0.70 -26.08
CA ASN A 141 8.38 -1.42 -26.89
C ASN A 141 8.85 -2.86 -27.14
N GLN A 142 8.04 -3.70 -27.82
CA GLN A 142 8.39 -5.11 -28.05
C GLN A 142 9.61 -5.33 -28.97
N ALA A 143 9.99 -4.33 -29.75
CA ALA A 143 11.19 -4.38 -30.58
C ALA A 143 12.47 -3.98 -29.82
N SER A 144 12.33 -3.42 -28.61
CA SER A 144 13.44 -2.98 -27.77
C SER A 144 13.94 -4.12 -26.90
N ALA A 145 15.23 -4.09 -26.58
CA ALA A 145 15.80 -5.02 -25.62
C ALA A 145 15.14 -4.88 -24.24
N ASP A 146 14.89 -6.02 -23.61
CA ASP A 146 14.50 -6.09 -22.20
C ASP A 146 15.62 -5.57 -21.28
N PRO A 147 15.30 -5.21 -20.02
CA PRO A 147 16.30 -4.81 -19.03
C PRO A 147 17.44 -5.82 -18.92
N THR A 148 18.65 -5.30 -18.75
CA THR A 148 19.85 -6.12 -18.52
C THR A 148 19.80 -6.77 -17.13
N VAL A 149 20.56 -7.85 -16.95
CA VAL A 149 20.62 -8.57 -15.66
C VAL A 149 21.06 -7.63 -14.53
N ALA A 150 22.04 -6.75 -14.79
CA ALA A 150 22.51 -5.77 -13.83
C ALA A 150 21.42 -4.77 -13.41
N GLU A 151 20.53 -4.37 -14.32
CA GLU A 151 19.43 -3.44 -14.01
C GLU A 151 18.35 -4.10 -13.15
N ASP A 152 18.03 -5.37 -13.40
CA ASP A 152 17.11 -6.13 -12.55
C ASP A 152 17.71 -6.41 -11.16
N ILE A 153 19.02 -6.69 -11.09
CA ILE A 153 19.74 -6.80 -9.80
C ILE A 153 19.69 -5.48 -9.04
N ALA A 154 19.91 -4.34 -9.72
CA ALA A 154 19.85 -3.03 -9.07
C ALA A 154 18.47 -2.73 -8.47
N LEU A 155 17.39 -3.17 -9.12
CA LEU A 155 16.04 -3.05 -8.57
C LEU A 155 15.84 -3.93 -7.33
N ILE A 156 16.30 -5.18 -7.36
CA ILE A 156 16.20 -6.09 -6.23
C ILE A 156 17.04 -5.57 -5.05
N GLU A 157 18.26 -5.11 -5.28
CA GLU A 157 19.12 -4.55 -4.23
C GLU A 157 18.59 -3.24 -3.67
N PHE A 158 17.92 -2.43 -4.50
CA PHE A 158 17.22 -1.23 -4.03
C PHE A 158 16.15 -1.56 -3.00
N PHE A 159 15.32 -2.58 -3.24
CA PHE A 159 14.30 -2.99 -2.27
C PHE A 159 14.90 -3.78 -1.11
N ASN A 160 15.95 -4.57 -1.34
CA ASN A 160 16.70 -5.22 -0.27
C ASN A 160 17.19 -4.17 0.75
N ALA A 161 17.84 -3.10 0.28
CA ALA A 161 18.33 -2.05 1.16
C ALA A 161 17.21 -1.26 1.86
N ARG A 162 16.13 -0.93 1.15
CA ARG A 162 15.09 -0.02 1.66
C ARG A 162 13.96 -0.69 2.45
N MET A 163 13.65 -1.95 2.15
CA MET A 163 12.56 -2.68 2.83
C MET A 163 13.09 -3.71 3.81
N MET A 164 14.22 -4.36 3.49
CA MET A 164 14.77 -5.49 4.27
C MET A 164 16.07 -5.14 4.99
N GLY A 165 16.52 -3.89 4.95
CA GLY A 165 17.78 -3.45 5.56
C GLY A 165 19.03 -4.18 5.05
N GLY A 166 18.98 -4.79 3.86
CA GLY A 166 20.05 -5.61 3.30
C GLY A 166 19.95 -7.11 3.60
N ALA A 167 18.98 -7.55 4.39
CA ALA A 167 18.84 -8.93 4.87
C ALA A 167 17.91 -9.81 4.01
N MET A 168 17.61 -9.43 2.77
CA MET A 168 16.85 -10.28 1.83
C MET A 168 17.65 -11.55 1.51
N SER A 169 17.00 -12.71 1.60
CA SER A 169 17.72 -13.99 1.52
C SER A 169 18.26 -14.30 0.12
N GLY A 170 19.40 -14.99 0.10
CA GLY A 170 19.99 -15.54 -1.11
C GLY A 170 20.84 -14.57 -1.92
N THR A 171 21.23 -15.00 -3.11
CA THR A 171 22.19 -14.30 -3.99
C THR A 171 21.81 -14.49 -5.44
N ILE A 172 22.09 -13.49 -6.26
CA ILE A 172 21.86 -13.55 -7.71
C ILE A 172 23.23 -13.57 -8.41
N PRO A 173 23.49 -14.54 -9.28
CA PRO A 173 24.73 -14.57 -10.04
C PRO A 173 24.76 -13.46 -11.10
N ALA A 174 25.93 -12.89 -11.39
CA ALA A 174 26.06 -11.81 -12.37
C ALA A 174 25.65 -12.24 -13.80
N ASN A 175 25.79 -13.53 -14.12
CA ASN A 175 25.37 -14.15 -15.38
C ASN A 175 23.98 -14.81 -15.29
N ALA A 176 23.08 -14.26 -14.47
CA ALA A 176 21.78 -14.86 -14.24
C ALA A 176 21.00 -15.09 -15.54
N SER A 177 20.51 -16.31 -15.73
CA SER A 177 19.78 -16.73 -16.93
C SER A 177 18.62 -17.66 -16.57
N CYS A 178 17.49 -17.48 -17.23
CA CYS A 178 16.30 -18.30 -16.99
C CYS A 178 16.33 -19.61 -17.82
N PRO A 179 15.81 -20.73 -17.28
CA PRO A 179 15.29 -20.92 -15.92
C PRO A 179 16.35 -21.40 -14.90
N SER A 180 17.55 -21.78 -15.37
CA SER A 180 18.50 -22.61 -14.60
C SER A 180 19.46 -21.86 -13.68
N ASN A 181 19.64 -20.55 -13.87
CA ASN A 181 20.66 -19.77 -13.18
C ASN A 181 20.10 -18.44 -12.65
N THR A 182 18.97 -18.47 -11.94
CA THR A 182 18.30 -17.26 -11.42
C THR A 182 18.79 -16.83 -10.04
N GLY A 183 19.57 -17.69 -9.36
CA GLY A 183 20.01 -17.48 -7.98
C GLY A 183 19.14 -18.21 -6.97
N ASN A 184 19.40 -17.97 -5.69
CA ASN A 184 18.75 -18.67 -4.58
C ASN A 184 17.99 -17.68 -3.67
N GLY A 185 17.15 -18.21 -2.77
CA GLY A 185 16.39 -17.43 -1.80
C GLY A 185 15.39 -16.47 -2.44
N MET A 186 14.98 -15.45 -1.69
CA MET A 186 14.06 -14.43 -2.17
C MET A 186 14.63 -13.65 -3.35
N LYS A 187 15.93 -13.31 -3.32
CA LYS A 187 16.56 -12.62 -4.44
C LYS A 187 16.47 -13.43 -5.75
N GLY A 188 16.67 -14.75 -5.68
CA GLY A 188 16.50 -15.65 -6.82
C GLY A 188 15.05 -15.76 -7.30
N LEU A 189 14.09 -15.85 -6.38
CA LEU A 189 12.65 -15.85 -6.69
C LEU A 189 12.21 -14.56 -7.41
N LEU A 190 12.66 -13.40 -6.90
CA LEU A 190 12.38 -12.11 -7.55
C LEU A 190 13.04 -12.04 -8.93
N MET A 191 14.27 -12.53 -9.08
CA MET A 191 14.94 -12.56 -10.38
C MET A 191 14.21 -13.46 -11.39
N ASN A 192 13.70 -14.60 -10.94
CA ASN A 192 12.87 -15.49 -11.74
C ASN A 192 11.57 -14.78 -12.19
N LEU A 193 10.85 -14.15 -11.26
CA LEU A 193 9.63 -13.38 -11.55
C LEU A 193 9.87 -12.20 -12.51
N LEU A 194 11.04 -11.59 -12.48
CA LEU A 194 11.38 -10.49 -13.38
C LEU A 194 11.64 -10.96 -14.81
N ARG A 195 12.43 -12.03 -14.99
CA ARG A 195 13.05 -12.38 -16.28
C ARG A 195 12.53 -13.66 -16.94
N CYS A 196 12.00 -14.61 -16.18
CA CYS A 196 11.64 -15.91 -16.76
C CYS A 196 10.35 -15.79 -17.57
N ALA A 197 10.01 -16.83 -18.35
CA ALA A 197 8.89 -16.79 -19.29
C ALA A 197 7.59 -16.31 -18.60
N GLY A 198 6.94 -15.29 -19.16
CA GLY A 198 5.77 -14.65 -18.56
C GLY A 198 6.07 -13.67 -17.42
N GLY A 199 7.35 -13.39 -17.14
CA GLY A 199 7.80 -12.49 -16.09
C GLY A 199 7.47 -11.02 -16.33
N LEU A 200 7.73 -10.18 -15.32
CA LEU A 200 7.36 -8.77 -15.32
C LEU A 200 8.02 -7.95 -16.45
N ASN A 201 9.22 -8.33 -16.90
CA ASN A 201 9.86 -7.66 -18.04
C ASN A 201 9.05 -7.86 -19.33
N GLN A 202 8.50 -9.06 -19.52
CA GLN A 202 7.73 -9.42 -20.70
C GLN A 202 6.29 -8.91 -20.60
N SER A 203 5.63 -9.05 -19.44
CA SER A 203 4.22 -8.66 -19.26
C SER A 203 4.01 -7.14 -19.27
N LEU A 204 5.04 -6.38 -18.90
CA LEU A 204 5.03 -4.91 -18.95
C LEU A 204 5.74 -4.37 -20.21
N ASN A 205 6.06 -5.22 -21.18
CA ASN A 205 6.60 -4.82 -22.47
C ASN A 205 5.46 -4.22 -23.32
N GLY A 206 5.45 -2.89 -23.48
CA GLY A 206 4.31 -2.07 -23.90
C GLY A 206 3.85 -2.20 -25.36
N GLY A 207 3.91 -3.40 -25.96
CA GLY A 207 3.40 -3.66 -27.30
C GLY A 207 4.22 -3.01 -28.42
N SER A 208 3.70 -3.08 -29.66
CA SER A 208 4.38 -2.63 -30.89
C SER A 208 4.65 -1.10 -30.97
N ALA A 209 4.09 -0.30 -30.06
CA ALA A 209 4.30 1.14 -30.00
C ALA A 209 4.72 1.66 -28.61
N GLY A 210 4.97 0.77 -27.65
CA GLY A 210 5.32 1.16 -26.27
C GLY A 210 4.18 1.76 -25.45
N THR A 211 2.95 1.77 -25.96
CA THR A 211 1.75 2.35 -25.35
C THR A 211 0.75 1.30 -24.85
N THR A 212 0.91 0.01 -25.21
CA THR A 212 0.03 -1.06 -24.72
C THR A 212 0.16 -1.15 -23.21
N GLY A 213 -0.96 -0.89 -22.52
CA GLY A 213 -0.96 -0.80 -21.06
C GLY A 213 -0.30 0.47 -20.52
N GLY A 214 -0.31 1.60 -21.23
CA GLY A 214 0.11 2.92 -20.72
C GLY A 214 1.51 3.37 -21.15
N THR A 215 1.87 4.60 -20.78
CA THR A 215 3.18 5.19 -21.06
C THR A 215 4.30 4.39 -20.40
N ARG A 216 5.54 4.55 -20.89
CA ARG A 216 6.71 3.87 -20.32
C ARG A 216 6.84 4.14 -18.81
N VAL A 217 6.69 5.38 -18.38
CA VAL A 217 6.81 5.77 -16.96
C VAL A 217 5.75 5.08 -16.10
N GLU A 218 4.50 5.02 -16.55
CA GLU A 218 3.42 4.35 -15.81
C GLU A 218 3.66 2.84 -15.68
N ARG A 219 4.21 2.21 -16.71
CA ARG A 219 4.60 0.80 -16.67
C ARG A 219 5.78 0.56 -15.72
N GLN A 220 6.74 1.48 -15.65
CA GLN A 220 7.84 1.41 -14.67
C GLN A 220 7.31 1.50 -13.23
N ARG A 221 6.41 2.45 -12.96
CA ARG A 221 5.74 2.55 -11.65
C ARG A 221 5.03 1.25 -11.28
N ARG A 222 4.30 0.63 -12.22
CA ARG A 222 3.66 -0.67 -11.98
C ARG A 222 4.67 -1.76 -11.64
N LYS A 223 5.77 -1.87 -12.39
CA LYS A 223 6.86 -2.82 -12.07
C LYS A 223 7.36 -2.65 -10.64
N ALA A 224 7.63 -1.41 -10.23
CA ALA A 224 8.10 -1.10 -8.87
C ALA A 224 7.06 -1.47 -7.79
N LEU A 225 5.79 -1.09 -8.00
CA LEU A 225 4.72 -1.34 -7.03
C LEU A 225 4.38 -2.82 -6.90
N TYR A 226 4.41 -3.59 -7.99
CA TYR A 226 4.23 -5.05 -7.92
C TYR A 226 5.34 -5.71 -7.11
N LEU A 227 6.60 -5.31 -7.33
CA LEU A 227 7.71 -5.88 -6.58
C LEU A 227 7.65 -5.51 -5.10
N MET A 228 7.34 -4.25 -4.78
CA MET A 228 7.12 -3.81 -3.41
C MET A 228 6.01 -4.61 -2.71
N HIS A 229 4.88 -4.82 -3.40
CA HIS A 229 3.77 -5.59 -2.85
C HIS A 229 4.15 -7.05 -2.57
N LEU A 230 4.82 -7.71 -3.52
CA LEU A 230 5.27 -9.10 -3.38
C LEU A 230 6.26 -9.26 -2.22
N ILE A 231 7.17 -8.31 -2.03
CA ILE A 231 8.09 -8.31 -0.88
C ILE A 231 7.30 -8.10 0.42
N ALA A 232 6.35 -7.16 0.45
CA ALA A 232 5.59 -6.86 1.66
C ALA A 232 4.71 -8.02 2.16
N ILE A 233 4.17 -8.84 1.24
CA ILE A 233 3.37 -10.04 1.60
C ILE A 233 4.22 -11.29 1.81
N SER A 234 5.53 -11.19 1.62
CA SER A 234 6.41 -12.36 1.71
C SER A 234 6.58 -12.81 3.17
N PRO A 235 6.77 -14.12 3.40
CA PRO A 235 7.02 -14.62 4.75
C PRO A 235 8.31 -14.07 5.35
N GLU A 236 9.35 -13.76 4.56
CA GLU A 236 10.61 -13.20 5.08
C GLU A 236 10.44 -11.78 5.61
N TYR A 237 9.58 -10.97 4.98
CA TYR A 237 9.28 -9.63 5.48
C TYR A 237 8.52 -9.67 6.81
N GLY A 238 7.67 -10.68 7.01
CA GLY A 238 6.94 -10.89 8.26
C GLY A 238 7.81 -11.29 9.47
N GLN A 239 8.98 -11.88 9.23
CA GLN A 239 9.91 -12.34 10.28
C GLN A 239 10.93 -11.26 10.71
N GLN A 240 11.02 -10.13 9.99
CA GLN A 240 11.96 -9.03 10.28
C GLN A 240 11.39 -7.91 11.16
N ARG A 241 10.24 -8.13 11.81
CA ARG A 241 9.69 -7.20 12.80
C ARG A 241 10.21 -7.45 14.21
#